data_AF-A0A1H9T262-F1
#
_entry.id   AF-A0A1H9T262-F1
#
_cell.length_a   1.000
_cell.length_b   1.000
_cell.length_c   1.000
_cell.angle_alpha   90.00
_cell.angle_beta   90.00
_cell.angle_gamma   90.00
#
_symmetry.space_group_name_H-M   'P 1'
#
loop_
_entity.id
_entity.type
_entity.pdbx_description
1 polymer ?
#
loop_
_entity_poly.entity_id
_entity_poly.type
_entity_poly.pdbx_seq_one_letter_code
_entity_poly.pdbx_strand_id
1 'polypeptide(L)' 'MLQPELVLDAKATLGEGPCWLPRVNKLLWVDIDGETVNLFDRATGKNEPHPIGQRVGAAVLFMAN' A
#
# COMPACT_ATOMS: atom_id res chain seq x y z
N MET A 1 11.97 -24.19 4.97
CA MET A 1 10.73 -23.44 5.26
C MET A 1 10.98 -21.98 4.96
N LEU A 2 10.00 -21.27 4.42
CA LEU A 2 10.08 -19.81 4.30
C LEU A 2 9.83 -19.20 5.68
N GLN A 3 10.65 -18.23 6.08
CA GLN A 3 10.45 -17.45 7.30
C GLN A 3 9.80 -16.12 6.92
N PRO A 4 8.71 -15.71 7.58
CA PRO A 4 8.13 -14.40 7.34
C PRO A 4 9.06 -13.30 7.86
N GLU A 5 9.11 -12.18 7.15
CA GLU A 5 9.84 -10.97 7.53
C GLU A 5 8.85 -9.81 7.63
N LEU A 6 8.95 -9.01 8.70
CA LEU A 6 8.22 -7.75 8.80
C LEU A 6 8.93 -6.69 7.97
N VAL A 7 8.37 -6.37 6.80
CA VAL A 7 8.98 -5.42 5.86
C VAL A 7 8.42 -4.01 5.99
N LEU A 8 7.29 -3.86 6.66
CA LEU A 8 6.64 -2.58 6.94
C LEU A 8 5.81 -2.70 8.22
N ASP A 9 6.15 -1.93 9.25
CA ASP A 9 5.34 -1.77 10.46
C ASP A 9 4.43 -0.55 10.33
N ALA A 10 3.44 -0.62 9.44
CA ALA A 10 2.63 0.54 9.03
C ALA A 10 1.73 1.11 10.14
N LYS A 11 1.41 0.32 11.16
CA LYS A 11 0.40 0.65 12.19
C LYS A 11 -0.95 1.12 11.58
N ALA A 12 -1.34 0.55 10.45
CA ALA A 12 -2.62 0.85 9.78
C ALA A 12 -3.81 0.52 10.68
N THR A 13 -4.91 1.27 10.53
CA THR A 13 -6.16 0.96 11.24
C THR A 13 -6.82 -0.27 10.63
N LEU A 14 -6.96 -0.30 9.30
CA LEU A 14 -7.43 -1.46 8.53
C LEU A 14 -6.73 -1.50 7.17
N GLY A 15 -5.57 -2.16 7.11
CA GLY A 15 -4.80 -2.33 5.89
C GLY A 15 -5.37 -3.41 4.97
N GLU A 16 -5.70 -3.06 3.73
CA GLU A 16 -6.35 -3.94 2.75
C GLU A 16 -5.92 -3.66 1.30
N GLY A 17 -6.38 -4.52 0.39
CA GLY A 17 -6.21 -4.33 -1.06
C GLY A 17 -4.75 -4.28 -1.56
N PRO A 18 -3.84 -5.17 -1.12
CA PRO A 18 -2.46 -5.18 -1.60
C PRO A 18 -2.39 -5.48 -3.10
N CYS A 19 -1.74 -4.62 -3.87
CA CYS A 19 -1.52 -4.75 -5.30
C CYS A 19 -0.06 -4.44 -5.64
N TRP A 20 0.67 -5.43 -6.16
CA TRP A 20 2.06 -5.25 -6.54
C TRP A 20 2.19 -4.55 -7.89
N LEU A 21 3.00 -3.49 -7.94
CA LEU A 21 3.28 -2.69 -9.13
C LEU A 21 4.70 -2.98 -9.64
N PRO A 22 4.90 -3.98 -10.52
CA PRO A 22 6.24 -4.44 -10.89
C PRO A 22 7.07 -3.40 -11.65
N ARG A 23 6.42 -2.49 -12.40
CA ARG A 23 7.10 -1.44 -13.17
C ARG A 23 7.83 -0.42 -12.30
N VAL A 24 7.35 -0.22 -11.06
CA VAL A 24 7.90 0.77 -10.12
C VAL A 24 8.43 0.15 -8.84
N ASN A 25 8.38 -1.18 -8.70
CA ASN A 25 8.82 -1.91 -7.51
C ASN A 25 8.15 -1.42 -6.21
N LYS A 26 6.85 -1.08 -6.31
CA LYS A 26 6.04 -0.61 -5.17
C LYS A 26 4.82 -1.49 -4.95
N LEU A 27 4.36 -1.56 -3.70
CA LEU A 27 3.10 -2.16 -3.29
C LEU A 27 2.08 -1.04 -3.06
N LEU A 28 1.00 -1.03 -3.85
CA LEU A 28 -0.19 -0.23 -3.61
C LEU A 28 -1.07 -0.94 -2.58
N TRP A 29 -1.59 -0.23 -1.60
CA TRP A 29 -2.56 -0.74 -0.61
C TRP A 29 -3.39 0.40 -0.02
N VAL A 30 -4.44 0.10 0.73
CA VAL A 30 -5.29 1.11 1.38
C VAL A 30 -5.30 0.91 2.89
N ASP A 31 -5.30 2.00 3.67
CA ASP A 31 -5.78 1.97 5.04
C ASP A 31 -7.24 2.46 5.00
N ILE A 32 -8.19 1.53 5.06
CA ILE A 32 -9.61 1.81 4.80
C ILE A 32 -10.13 2.83 5.79
N ASP A 33 -9.96 2.55 7.09
CA ASP A 33 -10.46 3.41 8.16
C ASP A 33 -9.45 4.50 8.55
N GLY A 34 -8.17 4.36 8.16
CA GLY A 34 -7.17 5.43 8.24
C GLY A 34 -7.20 6.43 7.06
N GLU A 35 -8.12 6.25 6.10
CA GLU A 35 -8.40 7.19 5.00
C GLU A 35 -7.20 7.51 4.08
N THR A 36 -6.32 6.53 3.87
CA THR A 36 -5.14 6.70 3.02
C THR A 36 -5.03 5.66 1.92
N VAL A 37 -4.56 6.10 0.74
CA VAL A 37 -3.96 5.22 -0.27
C VAL A 37 -2.46 5.23 -0.08
N ASN A 38 -1.84 4.06 -0.03
CA ASN A 38 -0.45 3.92 0.35
C ASN A 38 0.38 3.27 -0.75
N LEU A 39 1.61 3.74 -0.91
CA LEU A 39 2.62 3.14 -1.77
C LEU A 39 3.84 2.77 -0.93
N PHE A 40 4.07 1.48 -0.75
CA PHE A 40 5.27 0.96 -0.09
C PHE A 40 6.35 0.63 -1.13
N ASP A 41 7.50 1.27 -1.01
CA ASP A 41 8.66 1.03 -1.85
C ASP A 41 9.54 -0.06 -1.23
N ARG A 42 9.65 -1.21 -1.91
CA ARG A 42 10.41 -2.36 -1.40
C ARG A 42 11.92 -2.11 -1.40
N ALA A 43 12.44 -1.26 -2.28
CA ALA A 43 13.87 -0.99 -2.36
C ALA A 43 14.35 -0.09 -1.20
N THR A 44 13.51 0.86 -0.77
CA THR A 44 13.87 1.80 0.31
C THR A 44 13.25 1.46 1.66
N GLY A 45 12.24 0.58 1.70
CA GLY A 45 11.48 0.26 2.91
C GLY A 45 10.54 1.39 3.36
N LYS A 46 10.33 2.42 2.53
CA LYS A 46 9.49 3.57 2.86
C LYS A 46 8.05 3.36 2.42
N ASN A 47 7.11 3.84 3.21
CA ASN A 47 5.70 3.93 2.85
C ASN A 47 5.31 5.39 2.62
N GLU A 48 4.63 5.65 1.51
CA GLU A 48 4.11 6.97 1.10
C GLU A 48 2.58 6.98 1.26
N PRO A 49 2.04 7.54 2.36
CA PRO A 49 0.60 7.70 2.54
C PRO A 49 0.07 8.91 1.76
N HIS A 50 -1.05 8.70 1.08
CA HIS A 50 -1.80 9.73 0.36
C HIS A 50 -3.17 9.87 1.04
N PRO A 51 -3.38 10.92 1.86
CA PRO A 51 -4.66 11.17 2.51
C PRO A 51 -5.76 11.43 1.49
N ILE A 52 -6.88 10.72 1.64
CA ILE A 52 -8.08 10.89 0.81
C ILE A 52 -9.17 11.67 1.56
N GLY A 53 -9.14 11.65 2.91
CA GLY A 53 -10.09 12.36 3.76
C GLY A 53 -11.47 11.71 3.85
N GLN A 54 -11.56 10.44 3.46
CA GLN A 54 -12.71 9.55 3.63
C GLN A 54 -12.25 8.10 3.52
N ARG A 55 -13.11 7.18 3.95
CA ARG A 55 -12.85 5.73 3.86
C ARG A 55 -12.60 5.29 2.42
N VAL A 56 -11.53 4.51 2.22
CA VAL A 56 -11.12 4.03 0.89
C VAL A 56 -11.34 2.52 0.79
N GLY A 57 -12.44 2.09 0.16
CA GLY A 57 -12.75 0.66 0.05
C GLY A 57 -11.85 -0.13 -0.90
N ALA A 58 -11.31 0.51 -1.94
CA ALA A 58 -10.38 -0.09 -2.90
C ALA A 58 -9.61 0.99 -3.67
N ALA A 59 -8.40 0.64 -4.12
CA ALA A 59 -7.62 1.42 -5.08
C ALA A 59 -7.19 0.49 -6.24
N VAL A 60 -7.39 0.93 -7.48
CA VAL A 60 -7.01 0.18 -8.68
C VAL A 60 -6.12 1.05 -9.54
N LEU A 61 -4.98 0.51 -9.95
CA LEU A 61 -4.09 1.21 -10.87
C LEU A 61 -4.71 1.22 -12.26
N PHE A 62 -4.93 2.41 -12.81
CA PHE A 62 -5.22 2.59 -14.22
C PHE A 62 -3.93 2.89 -14.98
N MET A 63 -3.59 2.02 -15.93
CA MET A 63 -2.50 2.26 -16.87
C MET A 63 -3.11 2.58 -18.23
N ALA A 64 -2.96 3.82 -18.70
CA ALA A 64 -3.22 4.14 -20.10
C ALA A 64 -2.05 3.64 -20.97
N ASN A 65 -2.36 3.07 -22.12
CA ASN A 65 -1.39 2.68 -23.14
C ASN A 65 -0.75 3.89 -23.83
#